data_AF-A0A819VHP7-F1
#
_entry.id   AF-A0A819VHP7-F1
#
_cell.length_a   1.000
_cell.length_b   1.000
_cell.length_c   1.000
_cell.angle_alpha   90.00
_cell.angle_beta   90.00
_cell.angle_gamma   90.00
#
_symmetry.space_group_name_H-M   'P 1'
#
loop_
_entity.id
_entity.type
_entity.pdbx_description
1 polymer ?
#
loop_
_entity_poly.entity_id
_entity_poly.type
_entity_poly.pdbx_seq_one_letter_code
_entity_poly.pdbx_strand_id
1 'polypeptide(L)'
;MATANNKTQCFVCNTEKNTYNCKGCSNEFCFPHLTEHRQIVDKQLDEIINNHGQFQQTILQQKQNSHNSSLIEQINEWEIDSTHQIQKTAEECRKTLIKLTQTLIDDVEKKFIKLSQKLKEIREEDEFNEIDLNNFQLKLTQITEEFLQSSNISIKDDSQEFIKKISIISSFDSYQSNHPTTSTATVSKNSITTSYKNYFPISIPAIPWNPITPLYKMLNQYQPPIKQKEIQIKENQFQQFGITVAGGNGQGNELNQLYWPQEIFIDNDKSIYVADYENHRIVKWKLNSSTGQIIAGGNQNNPLNYPRDIIFDSEINSFIISDKGNKRVIRYSDQNQTDQQILVSNIDCFGITIDQNGFIYVSDFENHEVRRWKQGDVVGELVAGGNGKGDHLNQLNGPSFIFINKDYSLYISDRENHRVIKWEKDAKEGIIVAGGNGYGNSLKQLSHPRGVIVDHLGQIYVADQGNHRVMRWCEGNDEGEIVVGGNGNGNQSDQLNGPAGLSFDNEENLYVVDQGNHRIQKYEKTLN
;
A
#
# COMPACT_ATOMS: atom_id res chain seq x y z
N MET A 1 35.24 78.47 -9.89
CA MET A 1 35.02 79.84 -10.43
C MET A 1 33.72 79.85 -11.22
N ALA A 2 33.14 81.02 -11.51
CA ALA A 2 31.97 81.21 -12.38
C ALA A 2 30.72 80.37 -12.04
N THR A 3 29.99 80.76 -10.98
CA THR A 3 28.57 80.39 -10.83
C THR A 3 27.73 81.16 -11.86
N ALA A 4 27.50 80.56 -13.03
CA ALA A 4 26.51 81.06 -13.97
C ALA A 4 25.11 80.84 -13.39
N ASN A 5 24.44 81.92 -12.96
CA ASN A 5 23.02 81.88 -12.57
C ASN A 5 22.14 81.79 -13.84
N ASN A 6 22.27 80.69 -14.58
CA ASN A 6 21.35 80.33 -15.65
C ASN A 6 20.01 79.93 -15.01
N LYS A 7 19.16 80.93 -14.76
CA LYS A 7 17.75 80.68 -14.52
C LYS A 7 17.13 80.17 -15.82
N THR A 8 16.78 78.91 -15.87
CA THR A 8 16.01 78.34 -16.98
C THR A 8 14.56 78.12 -16.55
N GLN A 9 13.70 77.86 -17.52
CA GLN A 9 12.27 77.72 -17.30
C GLN A 9 11.94 76.31 -16.78
N CYS A 10 11.37 76.21 -15.58
CA CYS A 10 10.98 74.90 -15.05
C CYS A 10 9.82 74.31 -15.86
N PHE A 11 9.99 73.09 -16.37
CA PHE A 11 9.03 72.37 -17.22
C PHE A 11 7.59 72.31 -16.67
N VAL A 12 7.41 72.19 -15.35
CA VAL A 12 6.09 72.02 -14.71
C VAL A 12 5.38 73.35 -14.43
N CYS A 13 6.09 74.34 -13.88
CA CYS A 13 5.49 75.61 -13.43
C CYS A 13 5.87 76.83 -14.29
N ASN A 14 6.51 76.57 -15.43
CA ASN A 14 6.86 77.52 -16.49
C ASN A 14 7.51 78.84 -16.06
N THR A 15 8.23 78.85 -14.94
CA THR A 15 8.87 80.05 -14.35
C THR A 15 10.40 79.93 -14.33
N GLU A 16 11.08 81.05 -14.63
CA GLU A 16 12.54 81.17 -14.59
C GLU A 16 13.08 81.09 -13.15
N LYS A 17 13.72 79.96 -12.82
CA LYS A 17 14.24 79.66 -11.48
C LYS A 17 15.55 78.88 -11.61
N ASN A 18 16.21 78.61 -10.49
CA ASN A 18 17.29 77.61 -10.48
C ASN A 18 16.64 76.23 -10.67
N THR A 19 17.02 75.55 -11.76
CA THR A 19 16.51 74.24 -12.16
C THR A 19 17.62 73.18 -12.06
N TYR A 20 17.21 71.93 -12.28
CA TYR A 20 18.04 70.75 -12.26
C TYR A 20 17.57 69.81 -13.38
N ASN A 21 18.50 69.29 -14.19
CA ASN A 21 18.19 68.42 -15.31
C ASN A 21 17.86 66.99 -14.84
N CYS A 22 16.79 66.39 -15.37
CA CYS A 22 16.47 64.98 -15.17
C CYS A 22 17.02 64.13 -16.32
N LYS A 23 18.10 63.37 -16.07
CA LYS A 23 18.77 62.52 -17.08
C LYS A 23 17.86 61.52 -17.81
N GLY A 24 16.72 61.14 -17.23
CA GLY A 24 15.80 60.15 -17.82
C GLY A 24 14.80 60.74 -18.83
N CYS A 25 14.51 62.04 -18.76
CA CYS A 25 13.53 62.70 -19.64
C CYS A 25 14.05 64.00 -20.27
N SER A 26 15.31 64.36 -20.04
CA SER A 26 16.03 65.56 -20.52
C SER A 26 15.45 66.92 -20.09
N ASN A 27 14.31 66.95 -19.41
CA ASN A 27 13.65 68.17 -18.94
C ASN A 27 14.31 68.76 -17.69
N GLU A 28 14.10 70.07 -17.47
CA GLU A 28 14.63 70.81 -16.33
C GLU A 28 13.53 71.22 -15.34
N PHE A 29 13.78 70.93 -14.05
CA PHE A 29 12.80 71.10 -12.98
C PHE A 29 13.40 71.94 -11.85
N CYS A 30 12.63 72.86 -11.25
CA CYS A 30 13.04 73.42 -9.96
C CYS A 30 12.92 72.35 -8.85
N PHE A 31 13.67 72.51 -7.76
CA PHE A 31 13.87 71.46 -6.75
C PHE A 31 12.59 70.76 -6.22
N PRO A 32 11.47 71.45 -5.94
CA PRO A 32 10.22 70.79 -5.54
C PRO A 32 9.68 69.85 -6.64
N HIS A 33 9.53 70.35 -7.87
CA HIS A 33 8.98 69.56 -8.98
C HIS A 33 9.93 68.45 -9.45
N LEU A 34 11.25 68.55 -9.20
CA LEU A 34 12.16 67.41 -9.42
C LEU A 34 11.89 66.28 -8.42
N THR A 35 11.64 66.63 -7.16
CA THR A 35 11.31 65.67 -6.10
C THR A 35 9.98 64.99 -6.40
N GLU A 36 8.96 65.76 -6.76
CA GLU A 36 7.64 65.26 -7.16
C GLU A 36 7.71 64.39 -8.42
N HIS A 37 8.43 64.82 -9.46
CA HIS A 37 8.65 64.03 -10.68
C HIS A 37 9.30 62.67 -10.37
N ARG A 38 10.28 62.61 -9.46
CA ARG A 38 10.88 61.34 -9.01
C ARG A 38 9.86 60.48 -8.27
N GLN A 39 9.13 61.03 -7.31
CA GLN A 39 8.09 60.30 -6.57
C GLN A 39 6.98 59.72 -7.49
N ILE A 40 6.69 60.36 -8.63
CA ILE A 40 5.79 59.82 -9.65
C ILE A 40 6.43 58.64 -10.39
N VAL A 41 7.71 58.74 -10.78
CA VAL A 41 8.45 57.66 -11.45
C VAL A 41 8.66 56.46 -10.52
N ASP A 42 8.98 56.69 -9.24
CA ASP A 42 9.15 55.65 -8.23
C ASP A 42 7.84 54.87 -8.04
N LYS A 43 6.69 55.56 -7.93
CA LYS A 43 5.37 54.92 -7.88
C LYS A 43 5.02 54.11 -9.13
N GLN A 44 5.39 54.59 -10.31
CA GLN A 44 5.19 53.85 -11.57
C GLN A 44 6.06 52.58 -11.62
N LEU A 45 7.26 52.60 -11.02
CA LEU A 45 8.10 51.43 -10.87
C LEU A 45 7.49 50.42 -9.88
N ASP A 46 7.00 50.87 -8.72
CA ASP A 46 6.30 50.03 -7.75
C ASP A 46 5.05 49.35 -8.36
N GLU A 47 4.28 50.09 -9.16
CA GLU A 47 3.12 49.57 -9.88
C GLU A 47 3.51 48.48 -10.90
N ILE A 48 4.59 48.69 -11.66
CA ILE A 48 5.13 47.70 -12.60
C ILE A 48 5.62 46.44 -11.87
N ILE A 49 6.30 46.60 -10.72
CA ILE A 49 6.78 45.47 -9.89
C ILE A 49 5.61 44.65 -9.34
N ASN A 50 4.56 45.31 -8.83
CA ASN A 50 3.33 44.66 -8.36
C ASN A 50 2.63 43.88 -9.48
N ASN A 51 2.44 44.52 -10.65
CA ASN A 51 1.80 43.90 -11.81
C ASN A 51 2.62 42.71 -12.34
N HIS A 52 3.95 42.78 -12.32
CA HIS A 52 4.83 41.65 -12.64
C HIS A 52 4.65 40.49 -11.65
N GLY A 53 4.55 40.76 -10.35
CA GLY A 53 4.29 39.74 -9.34
C GLY A 53 2.94 39.02 -9.54
N GLN A 54 1.88 39.78 -9.82
CA GLN A 54 0.54 39.22 -10.13
C GLN A 54 0.55 38.38 -11.42
N PHE A 55 1.30 38.81 -12.43
CA PHE A 55 1.45 38.07 -13.68
C PHE A 55 2.25 36.75 -13.47
N GLN A 56 3.31 36.77 -12.65
CA GLN A 56 4.02 35.54 -12.27
C GLN A 56 3.12 34.57 -11.48
N GLN A 57 2.31 35.04 -10.54
CA GLN A 57 1.33 34.21 -9.84
C GLN A 57 0.29 33.62 -10.79
N THR A 58 -0.18 34.39 -11.78
CA THR A 58 -1.12 33.92 -12.81
C THR A 58 -0.51 32.83 -13.69
N ILE A 59 0.77 32.96 -14.08
CA ILE A 59 1.50 31.92 -14.82
C ILE A 59 1.67 30.65 -13.99
N LEU A 60 1.96 30.77 -12.69
CA LEU A 60 2.07 29.63 -11.78
C LEU A 60 0.73 28.90 -11.61
N GLN A 61 -0.36 29.65 -11.42
CA GLN A 61 -1.72 29.08 -11.40
C GLN A 61 -2.09 28.41 -12.72
N GLN A 62 -1.73 28.98 -13.87
CA GLN A 62 -1.98 28.34 -15.18
C GLN A 62 -1.17 27.06 -15.38
N LYS A 63 0.07 26.98 -14.86
CA LYS A 63 0.88 25.75 -14.86
C LYS A 63 0.37 24.67 -13.90
N GLN A 64 -0.28 25.05 -12.81
CA GLN A 64 -0.98 24.10 -11.94
C GLN A 64 -2.28 23.63 -12.62
N ASN A 65 -3.05 24.55 -13.18
CA ASN A 65 -4.32 24.26 -13.86
C ASN A 65 -4.17 23.52 -15.20
N SER A 66 -2.98 23.41 -15.80
CA SER A 66 -2.79 22.58 -17.00
C SER A 66 -2.98 21.08 -16.75
N HIS A 67 -2.99 20.65 -15.48
CA HIS A 67 -3.41 19.29 -15.09
C HIS A 67 -4.95 19.17 -14.96
N ASN A 68 -5.65 20.26 -14.67
CA ASN A 68 -7.11 20.34 -14.57
C ASN A 68 -7.74 20.76 -15.92
N SER A 69 -7.31 20.12 -17.00
CA SER A 69 -7.98 20.24 -18.29
C SER A 69 -9.22 19.35 -18.30
N SER A 70 -10.36 19.85 -18.77
CA SER A 70 -11.58 19.03 -18.91
C SER A 70 -11.40 17.81 -19.84
N LEU A 71 -10.37 17.81 -20.70
CA LEU A 71 -9.97 16.64 -21.48
C LEU A 71 -9.15 15.63 -20.67
N ILE A 72 -8.41 16.06 -19.65
CA ILE A 72 -7.74 15.16 -18.69
C ILE A 72 -8.78 14.58 -17.73
N GLU A 73 -9.74 15.36 -17.27
CA GLU A 73 -10.89 14.85 -16.50
C GLU A 73 -11.62 13.73 -17.24
N GLN A 74 -11.93 13.92 -18.55
CA GLN A 74 -12.53 12.88 -19.40
C GLN A 74 -11.63 11.64 -19.61
N ILE A 75 -10.30 11.80 -19.62
CA ILE A 75 -9.37 10.66 -19.70
C ILE A 75 -9.36 9.89 -18.38
N ASN A 76 -9.34 10.59 -17.25
CA ASN A 76 -9.37 10.00 -15.92
C ASN A 76 -10.71 9.28 -15.67
N GLU A 77 -11.84 9.87 -16.06
CA GLU A 77 -13.17 9.22 -16.03
C GLU A 77 -13.18 7.95 -16.88
N TRP A 78 -12.64 8.00 -18.11
CA TRP A 78 -12.54 6.84 -18.98
C TRP A 78 -11.61 5.74 -18.43
N GLU A 79 -10.52 6.10 -17.78
CA GLU A 79 -9.58 5.17 -17.14
C GLU A 79 -10.21 4.49 -15.92
N ILE A 80 -10.92 5.24 -15.07
CA ILE A 80 -11.69 4.73 -13.92
C ILE A 80 -12.78 3.77 -14.41
N ASP A 81 -13.60 4.17 -15.39
CA ASP A 81 -14.66 3.32 -15.94
C ASP A 81 -14.09 2.05 -16.58
N SER A 82 -13.03 2.16 -17.38
CA SER A 82 -12.38 1.02 -18.04
C SER A 82 -11.81 0.05 -17.00
N THR A 83 -11.14 0.56 -15.97
CA THR A 83 -10.58 -0.23 -14.87
C THR A 83 -11.69 -0.94 -14.09
N HIS A 84 -12.78 -0.23 -13.77
CA HIS A 84 -13.93 -0.80 -13.08
C HIS A 84 -14.62 -1.91 -13.89
N GLN A 85 -14.79 -1.75 -15.22
CA GLN A 85 -15.34 -2.82 -16.07
C GLN A 85 -14.39 -4.04 -16.15
N ILE A 86 -13.07 -3.85 -16.17
CA ILE A 86 -12.08 -4.94 -16.13
C ILE A 86 -12.15 -5.67 -14.79
N GLN A 87 -12.17 -4.95 -13.67
CA GLN A 87 -12.30 -5.51 -12.32
C GLN A 87 -13.60 -6.31 -12.17
N LYS A 88 -14.73 -5.74 -12.59
CA LYS A 88 -16.04 -6.40 -12.57
C LYS A 88 -16.04 -7.68 -13.40
N THR A 89 -15.49 -7.64 -14.63
CA THR A 89 -15.38 -8.82 -15.50
C THR A 89 -14.54 -9.91 -14.83
N ALA A 90 -13.40 -9.55 -14.22
CA ALA A 90 -12.56 -10.49 -13.48
C ALA A 90 -13.29 -11.07 -12.25
N GLU A 91 -14.12 -10.29 -11.57
CA GLU A 91 -14.93 -10.75 -10.43
C GLU A 91 -16.05 -11.72 -10.86
N GLU A 92 -16.75 -11.45 -11.97
CA GLU A 92 -17.73 -12.35 -12.57
C GLU A 92 -17.09 -13.68 -13.01
N CYS A 93 -15.87 -13.62 -13.58
CA CYS A 93 -15.07 -14.82 -13.85
C CYS A 93 -14.71 -15.59 -12.57
N ARG A 94 -14.25 -14.92 -11.50
CA ARG A 94 -13.94 -15.57 -10.21
C ARG A 94 -15.17 -16.25 -9.60
N LYS A 95 -16.32 -15.56 -9.58
CA LYS A 95 -17.60 -16.10 -9.10
C LYS A 95 -18.04 -17.34 -9.89
N THR A 96 -17.85 -17.31 -11.21
CA THR A 96 -18.12 -18.45 -12.10
C THR A 96 -17.19 -19.63 -11.82
N LEU A 97 -15.88 -19.37 -11.67
CA LEU A 97 -14.87 -20.38 -11.34
C LEU A 97 -15.19 -21.08 -10.01
N ILE A 98 -15.43 -20.30 -8.94
CA ILE A 98 -15.75 -20.82 -7.60
C ILE A 98 -16.99 -21.71 -7.66
N LYS A 99 -18.04 -21.28 -8.36
CA LYS A 99 -19.28 -22.07 -8.51
C LYS A 99 -19.05 -23.38 -9.26
N LEU A 100 -18.24 -23.39 -10.32
CA LEU A 100 -17.88 -24.60 -11.07
C LEU A 100 -17.09 -25.57 -10.19
N THR A 101 -16.04 -25.10 -9.50
CA THR A 101 -15.23 -25.91 -8.60
C THR A 101 -16.06 -26.48 -7.44
N GLN A 102 -16.94 -25.68 -6.83
CA GLN A 102 -17.89 -26.15 -5.82
C GLN A 102 -18.79 -27.26 -6.38
N THR A 103 -19.40 -27.06 -7.55
CA THR A 103 -20.29 -28.05 -8.19
C THR A 103 -19.58 -29.39 -8.49
N LEU A 104 -18.28 -29.36 -8.82
CA LEU A 104 -17.47 -30.57 -9.03
C LEU A 104 -17.13 -31.28 -7.71
N ILE A 105 -16.74 -30.55 -6.67
CA ILE A 105 -16.48 -31.10 -5.33
C ILE A 105 -17.76 -31.74 -4.77
N ASP A 106 -18.90 -31.07 -4.94
CA ASP A 106 -20.24 -31.52 -4.58
C ASP A 106 -20.63 -32.88 -5.17
N ASP A 107 -20.21 -33.20 -6.41
CA ASP A 107 -20.49 -34.48 -7.06
C ASP A 107 -19.54 -35.58 -6.58
N VAL A 108 -18.26 -35.25 -6.44
CA VAL A 108 -17.24 -36.14 -5.85
C VAL A 108 -17.64 -36.54 -4.42
N GLU A 109 -18.10 -35.59 -3.59
CA GLU A 109 -18.57 -35.86 -2.23
C GLU A 109 -19.79 -36.78 -2.24
N LYS A 110 -20.79 -36.53 -3.11
CA LYS A 110 -21.98 -37.40 -3.23
C LYS A 110 -21.61 -38.82 -3.64
N LYS A 111 -20.64 -39.01 -4.55
CA LYS A 111 -20.09 -40.33 -4.91
C LYS A 111 -19.39 -40.99 -3.72
N PHE A 112 -18.58 -40.24 -2.98
CA PHE A 112 -17.85 -40.74 -1.81
C PHE A 112 -18.77 -41.13 -0.64
N ILE A 113 -19.80 -40.33 -0.34
CA ILE A 113 -20.84 -40.64 0.65
C ILE A 113 -21.58 -41.93 0.26
N LYS A 114 -21.96 -42.06 -1.01
CA LYS A 114 -22.65 -43.26 -1.54
C LYS A 114 -21.77 -44.51 -1.50
N LEU A 115 -20.46 -44.38 -1.71
CA LEU A 115 -19.49 -45.46 -1.51
C LEU A 115 -19.38 -45.84 -0.02
N SER A 116 -19.33 -44.83 0.86
CA SER A 116 -19.23 -44.98 2.31
C SER A 116 -20.48 -45.61 2.94
N GLN A 117 -21.67 -45.39 2.37
CA GLN A 117 -22.91 -46.07 2.75
C GLN A 117 -22.85 -47.56 2.41
N LYS A 118 -22.46 -47.90 1.18
CA LYS A 118 -22.28 -49.31 0.75
C LYS A 118 -21.22 -50.08 1.53
N LEU A 119 -20.18 -49.39 1.99
CA LEU A 119 -19.17 -49.95 2.89
C LEU A 119 -19.67 -50.19 4.33
N LYS A 120 -20.83 -49.66 4.72
CA LYS A 120 -21.52 -50.00 5.97
C LYS A 120 -22.52 -51.14 5.76
N GLU A 121 -23.37 -51.04 4.74
CA GLU A 121 -24.33 -52.09 4.33
C GLU A 121 -23.64 -53.47 4.31
N ILE A 122 -22.56 -53.61 3.53
CA ILE A 122 -21.82 -54.88 3.36
C ILE A 122 -21.00 -55.29 4.61
N ARG A 123 -20.81 -54.39 5.60
CA ARG A 123 -20.23 -54.73 6.91
C ARG A 123 -21.28 -55.19 7.93
N GLU A 124 -22.56 -54.99 7.65
CA GLU A 124 -23.68 -55.44 8.49
C GLU A 124 -24.28 -56.78 7.98
N GLU A 125 -23.93 -57.19 6.76
CA GLU A 125 -24.40 -58.43 6.10
C GLU A 125 -23.46 -59.66 6.27
N ASP A 126 -22.25 -59.49 6.81
CA ASP A 126 -21.17 -60.50 7.04
C ASP A 126 -20.70 -61.35 5.83
N GLU A 127 -21.40 -61.39 4.69
CA GLU A 127 -21.05 -62.19 3.49
C GLU A 127 -20.07 -61.49 2.51
N PHE A 128 -19.03 -60.84 3.04
CA PHE A 128 -18.03 -60.10 2.23
C PHE A 128 -16.93 -61.00 1.65
N ASN A 129 -16.50 -60.72 0.41
CA ASN A 129 -15.47 -61.50 -0.31
C ASN A 129 -14.45 -60.60 -1.06
N GLU A 130 -13.38 -61.20 -1.57
CA GLU A 130 -12.27 -60.50 -2.25
C GLU A 130 -12.69 -59.76 -3.54
N ILE A 131 -13.71 -60.22 -4.26
CA ILE A 131 -14.19 -59.54 -5.47
C ILE A 131 -14.81 -58.19 -5.09
N ASP A 132 -15.57 -58.15 -4.00
CA ASP A 132 -16.17 -56.91 -3.51
C ASP A 132 -15.14 -55.96 -2.90
N LEU A 133 -14.09 -56.48 -2.26
CA LEU A 133 -12.94 -55.66 -1.84
C LEU A 133 -12.26 -54.98 -3.03
N ASN A 134 -11.99 -55.72 -4.10
CA ASN A 134 -11.42 -55.17 -5.33
C ASN A 134 -12.38 -54.16 -6.01
N ASN A 135 -13.68 -54.45 -6.03
CA ASN A 135 -14.72 -53.53 -6.53
C ASN A 135 -14.79 -52.22 -5.74
N PHE A 136 -14.58 -52.24 -4.42
CA PHE A 136 -14.53 -51.04 -3.59
C PHE A 136 -13.24 -50.24 -3.80
N GLN A 137 -12.09 -50.91 -3.89
CA GLN A 137 -10.81 -50.26 -4.19
C GLN A 137 -10.84 -49.56 -5.55
N LEU A 138 -11.34 -50.23 -6.60
CA LEU A 138 -11.48 -49.64 -7.95
C LEU A 138 -12.34 -48.38 -7.94
N LYS A 139 -13.47 -48.38 -7.23
CA LYS A 139 -14.35 -47.20 -7.10
C LYS A 139 -13.71 -46.06 -6.32
N LEU A 140 -12.94 -46.37 -5.28
CA LEU A 140 -12.19 -45.37 -4.51
C LEU A 140 -11.07 -44.74 -5.35
N THR A 141 -10.37 -45.54 -6.16
CA THR A 141 -9.39 -45.03 -7.13
C THR A 141 -10.05 -44.14 -8.17
N GLN A 142 -11.19 -44.54 -8.75
CA GLN A 142 -11.95 -43.73 -9.71
C GLN A 142 -12.38 -42.37 -9.14
N ILE A 143 -12.93 -42.33 -7.92
CA ILE A 143 -13.31 -41.06 -7.26
C ILE A 143 -12.07 -40.20 -6.97
N THR A 144 -10.95 -40.81 -6.60
CA THR A 144 -9.66 -40.10 -6.42
C THR A 144 -9.15 -39.51 -7.74
N GLU A 145 -9.25 -40.26 -8.84
CA GLU A 145 -8.85 -39.80 -10.18
C GLU A 145 -9.77 -38.69 -10.71
N GLU A 146 -11.09 -38.78 -10.52
CA GLU A 146 -12.04 -37.70 -10.83
C GLU A 146 -11.71 -36.42 -10.04
N PHE A 147 -11.44 -36.54 -8.74
CA PHE A 147 -11.07 -35.41 -7.89
C PHE A 147 -9.78 -34.74 -8.37
N LEU A 148 -8.73 -35.53 -8.66
CA LEU A 148 -7.47 -35.00 -9.19
C LEU A 148 -7.64 -34.39 -10.59
N GLN A 149 -8.52 -34.94 -11.43
CA GLN A 149 -8.82 -34.40 -12.76
C GLN A 149 -9.65 -33.11 -12.74
N SER A 150 -10.40 -32.82 -11.67
CA SER A 150 -11.16 -31.57 -11.50
C SER A 150 -10.25 -30.32 -11.47
N SER A 151 -8.96 -30.52 -11.20
CA SER A 151 -7.90 -29.50 -11.28
C SER A 151 -7.68 -28.93 -12.68
N ASN A 152 -8.14 -29.59 -13.75
CA ASN A 152 -7.85 -29.24 -15.15
C ASN A 152 -8.70 -28.07 -15.71
N ILE A 153 -9.03 -27.08 -14.86
CA ILE A 153 -9.66 -25.83 -15.34
C ILE A 153 -8.56 -24.91 -15.85
N SER A 154 -8.58 -24.64 -17.16
CA SER A 154 -7.57 -23.78 -17.80
C SER A 154 -8.12 -22.36 -18.01
N ILE A 155 -7.29 -21.37 -17.68
CA ILE A 155 -7.51 -19.98 -18.06
C ILE A 155 -6.86 -19.76 -19.43
N LYS A 156 -7.61 -19.21 -20.38
CA LYS A 156 -7.11 -18.85 -21.70
C LYS A 156 -7.16 -17.33 -21.91
N ASP A 157 -6.13 -16.81 -22.58
CA ASP A 157 -6.11 -15.47 -23.15
C ASP A 157 -6.62 -15.56 -24.60
N ASP A 158 -7.76 -14.90 -24.88
CA ASP A 158 -8.42 -14.88 -26.19
C ASP A 158 -8.21 -13.53 -26.93
N SER A 159 -7.21 -12.74 -26.53
CA SER A 159 -6.95 -11.42 -27.13
C SER A 159 -6.15 -11.46 -28.44
N GLN A 160 -6.59 -10.64 -29.41
CA GLN A 160 -5.77 -10.11 -30.52
C GLN A 160 -5.64 -8.58 -30.48
N GLU A 161 -6.13 -7.95 -29.42
CA GLU A 161 -6.15 -6.49 -29.24
C GLU A 161 -5.55 -6.11 -27.87
N PHE A 162 -5.40 -4.80 -27.64
CA PHE A 162 -4.66 -4.19 -26.53
C PHE A 162 -5.14 -4.58 -25.12
N ILE A 163 -6.39 -5.06 -24.97
CA ILE A 163 -6.95 -5.53 -23.71
C ILE A 163 -6.96 -7.05 -23.69
N LYS A 164 -6.22 -7.65 -22.74
CA LYS A 164 -6.24 -9.09 -22.50
C LYS A 164 -7.61 -9.56 -22.04
N LYS A 165 -8.16 -10.57 -22.73
CA LYS A 165 -9.48 -11.11 -22.42
C LYS A 165 -9.36 -12.52 -21.89
N ILE A 166 -9.76 -12.68 -20.63
CA ILE A 166 -9.70 -13.92 -19.87
C ILE A 166 -10.96 -14.74 -20.15
N SER A 167 -10.80 -16.00 -20.55
CA SER A 167 -11.87 -16.99 -20.61
C SER A 167 -11.54 -18.22 -19.75
N ILE A 168 -12.57 -18.85 -19.21
CA ILE A 168 -12.47 -20.09 -18.41
C ILE A 168 -12.93 -21.23 -19.31
N ILE A 169 -12.11 -22.26 -19.45
CA ILE A 169 -12.42 -23.45 -20.27
C ILE A 169 -12.41 -24.70 -19.38
N SER A 170 -13.54 -25.42 -19.40
CA SER A 170 -13.66 -26.75 -18.80
C SER A 170 -13.26 -27.81 -19.83
N SER A 171 -12.54 -28.84 -19.40
CA SER A 171 -12.15 -29.94 -20.30
C SER A 171 -13.30 -30.90 -20.63
N PHE A 172 -14.42 -30.84 -19.90
CA PHE A 172 -15.57 -31.74 -20.06
C PHE A 172 -16.37 -31.49 -21.35
N ASP A 173 -16.39 -30.26 -21.85
CA ASP A 173 -17.14 -29.88 -23.07
C ASP A 173 -16.60 -30.54 -24.35
N SER A 174 -15.42 -31.16 -24.29
CA SER A 174 -14.72 -31.77 -25.43
C SER A 174 -15.30 -33.11 -25.91
N TYR A 175 -16.22 -33.73 -25.16
CA TYR A 175 -16.78 -35.06 -25.50
C TYR A 175 -18.31 -35.13 -25.70
N GLN A 176 -19.06 -34.05 -25.51
CA GLN A 176 -20.50 -33.99 -25.88
C GLN A 176 -20.93 -32.63 -26.45
N SER A 177 -20.74 -32.43 -27.76
CA SER A 177 -21.38 -31.31 -28.48
C SER A 177 -21.58 -31.55 -29.98
N ASN A 178 -22.15 -32.71 -30.33
CA ASN A 178 -22.84 -32.88 -31.63
C ASN A 178 -24.20 -32.16 -31.62
N HIS A 179 -24.20 -30.86 -31.31
CA HIS A 179 -25.20 -29.80 -31.56
C HIS A 179 -24.83 -28.55 -30.70
N PRO A 180 -24.71 -27.34 -31.29
CA PRO A 180 -24.37 -26.14 -30.53
C PRO A 180 -25.61 -25.40 -29.99
N THR A 181 -25.62 -25.09 -28.70
CA THR A 181 -26.54 -24.11 -28.08
C THR A 181 -25.76 -23.04 -27.33
N THR A 182 -25.11 -22.15 -28.07
CA THR A 182 -24.40 -20.99 -27.51
C THR A 182 -25.38 -19.89 -27.07
N SER A 183 -25.63 -19.77 -25.77
CA SER A 183 -26.40 -18.67 -25.18
C SER A 183 -25.55 -17.40 -25.04
N THR A 184 -25.08 -16.84 -26.15
CA THR A 184 -24.28 -15.61 -26.18
C THR A 184 -25.17 -14.36 -26.20
N ALA A 185 -25.21 -13.62 -25.10
CA ALA A 185 -25.86 -12.30 -25.04
C ALA A 185 -24.97 -11.23 -25.71
N THR A 186 -24.99 -11.16 -27.04
CA THR A 186 -24.25 -10.14 -27.81
C THR A 186 -25.08 -8.87 -28.00
N VAL A 187 -24.57 -7.75 -27.49
CA VAL A 187 -24.92 -6.42 -28.00
C VAL A 187 -23.68 -5.85 -28.68
N SER A 188 -23.73 -5.66 -30.00
CA SER A 188 -22.63 -5.10 -30.78
C SER A 188 -23.10 -4.17 -31.89
N LYS A 189 -22.43 -3.01 -31.98
CA LYS A 189 -22.44 -2.03 -33.08
C LYS A 189 -21.08 -1.32 -33.02
N ASN A 190 -20.31 -1.14 -34.09
CA ASN A 190 -20.42 -1.67 -35.45
C ASN A 190 -19.03 -2.15 -35.90
N SER A 191 -18.97 -3.02 -36.91
CA SER A 191 -17.72 -3.35 -37.62
C SER A 191 -17.76 -2.86 -39.07
N ILE A 192 -16.58 -2.62 -39.64
CA ILE A 192 -16.35 -2.50 -41.09
C ILE A 192 -15.19 -3.44 -41.44
N THR A 193 -15.30 -4.16 -42.56
CA THR A 193 -14.47 -5.35 -42.85
C THR A 193 -13.93 -5.37 -44.29
N THR A 194 -12.71 -5.91 -44.46
CA THR A 194 -12.14 -6.48 -45.71
C THR A 194 -10.82 -7.18 -45.37
N SER A 195 -10.39 -8.31 -45.96
CA SER A 195 -11.07 -9.38 -46.74
C SER A 195 -10.12 -10.60 -46.93
N TYR A 196 -10.69 -11.79 -47.20
CA TYR A 196 -10.02 -13.13 -47.17
C TYR A 196 -9.09 -13.52 -48.35
N LYS A 197 -8.15 -14.46 -48.08
CA LYS A 197 -7.88 -15.77 -48.79
C LYS A 197 -6.78 -16.56 -48.01
N ASN A 198 -6.83 -17.86 -47.68
CA ASN A 198 -7.16 -19.14 -48.37
C ASN A 198 -5.99 -19.62 -49.28
N TYR A 199 -5.37 -20.83 -49.17
CA TYR A 199 -5.54 -22.08 -48.38
C TYR A 199 -4.13 -22.71 -48.04
N PHE A 200 -3.82 -23.98 -47.66
CA PHE A 200 -4.47 -25.33 -47.53
C PHE A 200 -3.61 -26.25 -46.56
N PRO A 201 -3.95 -27.54 -46.27
CA PRO A 201 -3.42 -28.30 -45.11
C PRO A 201 -2.42 -29.46 -45.39
N ILE A 202 -1.79 -30.00 -44.34
CA ILE A 202 -1.11 -31.32 -44.29
C ILE A 202 -1.45 -32.04 -42.96
N SER A 203 -1.57 -33.37 -42.98
CA SER A 203 -1.99 -34.23 -41.86
C SER A 203 -0.84 -35.00 -41.19
N ILE A 204 -1.07 -35.47 -39.95
CA ILE A 204 -0.13 -36.27 -39.14
C ILE A 204 -0.62 -37.73 -39.05
N PRO A 205 0.22 -38.75 -39.27
CA PRO A 205 -0.09 -40.15 -38.96
C PRO A 205 0.27 -40.51 -37.50
N ALA A 206 -0.48 -41.43 -36.88
CA ALA A 206 -0.29 -41.85 -35.48
C ALA A 206 -0.03 -43.36 -35.35
N ILE A 207 0.83 -43.74 -34.39
CA ILE A 207 1.09 -45.12 -33.91
C ILE A 207 1.54 -45.04 -32.41
N PRO A 208 1.58 -46.14 -31.61
CA PRO A 208 0.90 -46.14 -30.30
C PRO A 208 1.83 -46.34 -29.06
N TRP A 209 1.24 -46.46 -27.85
CA TRP A 209 1.91 -46.81 -26.58
C TRP A 209 2.47 -48.27 -26.59
N ASN A 210 3.18 -48.84 -25.59
CA ASN A 210 3.47 -48.56 -24.16
C ASN A 210 4.72 -49.43 -23.75
N PRO A 211 5.18 -49.63 -22.48
CA PRO A 211 4.86 -48.99 -21.20
C PRO A 211 6.06 -48.64 -20.25
N ILE A 212 5.77 -47.86 -19.19
CA ILE A 212 6.24 -47.98 -17.78
C ILE A 212 7.76 -48.07 -17.45
N THR A 213 8.28 -46.94 -16.93
CA THR A 213 9.41 -46.75 -15.96
C THR A 213 10.88 -47.10 -16.31
N PRO A 214 11.89 -46.51 -15.61
CA PRO A 214 11.88 -45.35 -14.69
C PRO A 214 12.93 -44.28 -15.07
N LEU A 215 12.52 -43.15 -15.66
CA LEU A 215 13.45 -42.10 -16.13
C LEU A 215 13.86 -41.06 -15.04
N TYR A 216 13.68 -41.40 -13.76
CA TYR A 216 13.90 -40.49 -12.61
C TYR A 216 15.39 -40.28 -12.22
N LYS A 217 16.33 -40.51 -13.14
CA LYS A 217 17.78 -40.48 -12.87
C LYS A 217 18.66 -39.79 -13.93
N MET A 218 18.08 -39.17 -14.96
CA MET A 218 18.83 -38.50 -16.05
C MET A 218 18.43 -37.03 -16.30
N LEU A 219 17.88 -36.34 -15.30
CA LEU A 219 17.52 -34.91 -15.39
C LEU A 219 18.26 -33.98 -14.39
N ASN A 220 19.11 -34.52 -13.51
CA ASN A 220 19.90 -33.73 -12.55
C ASN A 220 21.38 -33.49 -12.98
N GLN A 221 21.70 -33.64 -14.27
CA GLN A 221 23.02 -33.33 -14.82
C GLN A 221 22.95 -32.66 -16.19
N TYR A 222 22.37 -31.46 -16.25
CA TYR A 222 22.83 -30.30 -17.04
C TYR A 222 21.76 -29.19 -16.96
N GLN A 223 21.96 -28.21 -16.05
CA GLN A 223 21.37 -26.88 -16.21
C GLN A 223 22.53 -25.91 -16.49
N PRO A 224 22.66 -25.35 -17.70
CA PRO A 224 23.53 -24.19 -17.90
C PRO A 224 22.93 -23.02 -17.10
N PRO A 225 23.77 -22.11 -16.55
CA PRO A 225 23.27 -21.01 -15.75
C PRO A 225 22.38 -20.10 -16.61
N ILE A 226 21.08 -20.10 -16.32
CA ILE A 226 20.18 -19.06 -16.80
C ILE A 226 20.65 -17.76 -16.13
N LYS A 227 21.43 -16.98 -16.88
CA LYS A 227 21.62 -15.57 -16.55
C LYS A 227 20.26 -14.89 -16.65
N GLN A 228 19.57 -14.78 -15.51
CA GLN A 228 18.56 -13.75 -15.36
C GLN A 228 19.21 -12.43 -15.79
N LYS A 229 18.60 -11.74 -16.74
CA LYS A 229 18.97 -10.35 -17.00
C LYS A 229 18.70 -9.59 -15.72
N GLU A 230 19.71 -8.88 -15.22
CA GLU A 230 19.51 -7.85 -14.21
C GLU A 230 18.53 -6.82 -14.77
N ILE A 231 17.26 -6.90 -14.37
CA ILE A 231 16.36 -5.76 -14.47
C ILE A 231 16.74 -4.87 -13.29
N GLN A 232 17.65 -3.93 -13.54
CA GLN A 232 18.03 -2.92 -12.55
C GLN A 232 16.85 -1.98 -12.32
N ILE A 233 15.94 -2.33 -11.41
CA ILE A 233 15.01 -1.39 -10.78
C ILE A 233 15.77 -0.62 -9.68
N LYS A 234 16.90 -0.02 -10.06
CA LYS A 234 17.78 0.81 -9.20
C LYS A 234 17.33 2.26 -9.13
N GLU A 235 16.25 2.61 -9.82
CA GLU A 235 15.59 3.88 -9.66
C GLU A 235 14.63 3.82 -8.47
N ASN A 236 14.75 4.83 -7.61
CA ASN A 236 13.93 4.96 -6.42
C ASN A 236 12.51 5.36 -6.86
N GLN A 237 11.52 4.53 -6.51
CA GLN A 237 10.14 4.66 -6.99
C GLN A 237 9.35 5.79 -6.32
N PHE A 238 9.99 6.70 -5.59
CA PHE A 238 9.30 7.74 -4.81
C PHE A 238 9.94 9.11 -4.99
N GLN A 239 9.10 10.14 -5.12
CA GLN A 239 9.55 11.53 -5.05
C GLN A 239 10.27 11.77 -3.72
N GLN A 240 11.43 12.43 -3.74
CA GLN A 240 12.24 12.61 -2.54
C GLN A 240 11.76 13.74 -1.62
N PHE A 241 10.88 14.62 -2.11
CA PHE A 241 10.34 15.74 -1.34
C PHE A 241 8.92 15.40 -0.86
N GLY A 242 8.77 15.26 0.46
CA GLY A 242 7.50 14.96 1.10
C GLY A 242 6.55 16.16 1.15
N ILE A 243 5.26 15.86 0.96
CA ILE A 243 4.16 16.81 1.15
C ILE A 243 3.57 16.56 2.53
N THR A 244 3.53 17.59 3.39
CA THR A 244 2.88 17.47 4.70
C THR A 244 1.35 17.42 4.52
N VAL A 245 0.73 16.32 4.94
CA VAL A 245 -0.71 16.03 4.73
C VAL A 245 -1.53 16.02 6.03
N ALA A 246 -0.88 15.95 7.20
CA ALA A 246 -1.50 16.16 8.51
C ALA A 246 -0.45 16.66 9.52
N GLY A 247 -0.89 17.41 10.54
CA GLY A 247 0.00 18.00 11.55
C GLY A 247 0.90 19.12 10.98
N GLY A 248 2.15 19.20 11.44
CA GLY A 248 3.16 20.15 10.96
C GLY A 248 3.04 21.59 11.46
N ASN A 249 1.91 21.98 12.06
CA ASN A 249 1.68 23.31 12.66
C ASN A 249 2.33 23.47 14.05
N GLY A 250 3.52 22.88 14.24
CA GLY A 250 4.18 22.74 15.53
C GLY A 250 3.55 21.70 16.46
N GLN A 251 4.21 21.49 17.60
CA GLN A 251 3.75 20.61 18.67
C GLN A 251 2.54 21.21 19.38
N GLY A 252 1.49 20.40 19.61
CA GLY A 252 0.41 20.78 20.50
C GLY A 252 -0.85 19.94 20.34
N ASN A 253 -1.93 20.39 20.97
CA ASN A 253 -3.21 19.67 21.10
C ASN A 253 -4.35 20.29 20.28
N GLU A 254 -4.10 21.35 19.51
CA GLU A 254 -5.09 21.92 18.58
C GLU A 254 -5.46 20.93 17.46
N LEU A 255 -6.57 21.19 16.75
CA LEU A 255 -7.05 20.30 15.68
C LEU A 255 -6.23 20.36 14.39
N ASN A 256 -5.30 21.31 14.24
CA ASN A 256 -4.30 21.34 13.17
C ASN A 256 -2.92 20.84 13.62
N GLN A 257 -2.79 20.39 14.88
CA GLN A 257 -1.54 19.96 15.50
C GLN A 257 -1.56 18.47 15.86
N LEU A 258 -0.36 17.92 15.99
CA LEU A 258 -0.08 16.60 16.53
C LEU A 258 0.97 16.75 17.63
N TYR A 259 1.10 15.75 18.50
CA TYR A 259 2.20 15.65 19.44
C TYR A 259 2.68 14.20 19.52
N TRP A 260 3.88 13.99 18.99
CA TRP A 260 4.57 12.69 18.95
C TRP A 260 3.74 11.56 18.28
N PRO A 261 3.21 11.76 17.06
CA PRO A 261 2.37 10.77 16.40
C PRO A 261 3.12 9.45 16.18
N GLN A 262 2.40 8.33 16.23
CA GLN A 262 2.99 6.98 16.24
C GLN A 262 2.79 6.26 14.92
N GLU A 263 1.53 6.06 14.54
CA GLU A 263 1.11 5.21 13.43
C GLU A 263 -0.06 5.84 12.68
N ILE A 264 -0.31 5.37 11.45
CA ILE A 264 -1.40 5.82 10.59
C ILE A 264 -2.15 4.68 9.90
N PHE A 265 -3.46 4.82 9.83
CA PHE A 265 -4.32 4.07 8.90
C PHE A 265 -4.87 5.03 7.83
N ILE A 266 -5.09 4.54 6.61
CA ILE A 266 -5.62 5.32 5.49
C ILE A 266 -6.85 4.60 4.93
N ASP A 267 -8.01 5.28 4.87
CA ASP A 267 -9.22 4.71 4.24
C ASP A 267 -9.26 4.94 2.72
N ASN A 268 -10.17 4.24 2.04
CA ASN A 268 -10.34 4.33 0.58
C ASN A 268 -10.69 5.74 0.10
N ASP A 269 -11.23 6.61 0.96
CA ASP A 269 -11.49 8.03 0.69
C ASP A 269 -10.24 8.92 0.88
N LYS A 270 -9.06 8.30 1.06
CA LYS A 270 -7.76 8.93 1.39
C LYS A 270 -7.78 9.75 2.67
N SER A 271 -8.62 9.39 3.64
CA SER A 271 -8.59 9.98 4.98
C SER A 271 -7.52 9.31 5.83
N ILE A 272 -6.76 10.10 6.57
CA ILE A 272 -5.63 9.68 7.39
C ILE A 272 -6.07 9.66 8.86
N TYR A 273 -6.03 8.50 9.50
CA TYR A 273 -6.29 8.33 10.92
C TYR A 273 -4.97 8.24 11.66
N VAL A 274 -4.70 9.17 12.57
CA VAL A 274 -3.41 9.31 13.25
C VAL A 274 -3.54 8.89 14.71
N ALA A 275 -2.63 8.01 15.17
CA ALA A 275 -2.42 7.76 16.59
C ALA A 275 -1.59 8.90 17.22
N ASP A 276 -2.29 9.87 17.84
CA ASP A 276 -1.75 11.11 18.39
C ASP A 276 -1.47 10.95 19.89
N TYR A 277 -0.32 10.33 20.16
CA TYR A 277 0.03 9.62 21.40
C TYR A 277 0.09 10.49 22.66
N GLU A 278 0.85 11.59 22.64
CA GLU A 278 0.93 12.50 23.80
C GLU A 278 -0.35 13.34 23.98
N ASN A 279 -1.21 13.39 22.96
CA ASN A 279 -2.54 13.99 23.04
C ASN A 279 -3.63 12.97 23.43
N HIS A 280 -3.27 11.72 23.72
CA HIS A 280 -4.16 10.65 24.21
C HIS A 280 -5.39 10.42 23.30
N ARG A 281 -5.26 10.56 21.97
CA ARG A 281 -6.39 10.57 21.03
C ARG A 281 -6.08 9.93 19.67
N ILE A 282 -7.13 9.56 18.95
CA ILE A 282 -7.09 9.29 17.51
C ILE A 282 -7.78 10.44 16.76
N VAL A 283 -7.16 10.92 15.68
CA VAL A 283 -7.66 12.02 14.87
C VAL A 283 -7.74 11.63 13.39
N LYS A 284 -8.90 11.82 12.75
CA LYS A 284 -9.12 11.67 11.31
C LYS A 284 -8.87 13.00 10.60
N TRP A 285 -7.86 13.08 9.73
CA TRP A 285 -7.75 14.11 8.70
C TRP A 285 -8.40 13.62 7.40
N LYS A 286 -9.16 14.49 6.73
CA LYS A 286 -9.51 14.29 5.32
C LYS A 286 -8.41 14.87 4.44
N LEU A 287 -8.19 14.30 3.26
CA LEU A 287 -7.24 14.85 2.28
C LEU A 287 -7.55 16.34 2.02
N ASN A 288 -6.50 17.17 1.95
CA ASN A 288 -6.56 18.63 1.80
C ASN A 288 -7.24 19.41 2.96
N SER A 289 -7.58 18.77 4.08
CA SER A 289 -8.10 19.47 5.27
C SER A 289 -6.98 20.09 6.09
N SER A 290 -7.14 21.34 6.52
CA SER A 290 -6.19 22.02 7.42
C SER A 290 -6.32 21.56 8.89
N THR A 291 -7.46 20.97 9.25
CA THR A 291 -7.73 20.41 10.59
C THR A 291 -8.24 18.97 10.52
N GLY A 292 -7.96 18.21 11.57
CA GLY A 292 -8.51 16.88 11.80
C GLY A 292 -9.72 16.90 12.74
N GLN A 293 -10.38 15.76 12.85
CA GLN A 293 -11.51 15.51 13.73
C GLN A 293 -11.14 14.38 14.70
N ILE A 294 -11.31 14.59 16.01
CA ILE A 294 -11.13 13.51 17.01
C ILE A 294 -12.21 12.45 16.80
N ILE A 295 -11.81 11.19 16.63
CA ILE A 295 -12.74 10.05 16.49
C ILE A 295 -12.72 9.09 17.70
N ALA A 296 -11.66 9.10 18.51
CA ALA A 296 -11.58 8.35 19.76
C ALA A 296 -10.60 9.02 20.74
N GLY A 297 -10.83 8.85 22.05
CA GLY A 297 -9.95 9.36 23.10
C GLY A 297 -10.09 10.87 23.37
N GLY A 298 -9.05 11.47 23.94
CA GLY A 298 -9.14 12.81 24.54
C GLY A 298 -10.12 12.85 25.71
N ASN A 299 -10.87 13.95 25.87
CA ASN A 299 -11.79 14.18 26.99
C ASN A 299 -13.13 13.40 26.87
N GLN A 300 -13.11 12.17 26.35
CA GLN A 300 -14.28 11.32 26.15
C GLN A 300 -14.47 10.30 27.29
N ASN A 301 -15.66 9.68 27.36
CA ASN A 301 -15.89 8.53 28.24
C ASN A 301 -14.97 7.37 27.85
N ASN A 302 -14.34 6.75 28.85
CA ASN A 302 -13.30 5.73 28.67
C ASN A 302 -12.14 6.23 27.77
N PRO A 303 -11.33 7.19 28.23
CA PRO A 303 -10.29 7.81 27.42
C PRO A 303 -9.19 6.80 27.06
N LEU A 304 -8.68 6.93 25.83
CA LEU A 304 -7.42 6.34 25.42
C LEU A 304 -6.27 6.95 26.24
N ASN A 305 -5.15 6.24 26.33
CA ASN A 305 -4.00 6.64 27.09
C ASN A 305 -2.73 6.25 26.33
N TYR A 306 -2.00 7.23 25.79
CA TYR A 306 -0.84 6.98 24.92
C TYR A 306 -1.12 5.98 23.78
N PRO A 307 -2.16 6.19 22.94
CA PRO A 307 -2.50 5.28 21.86
C PRO A 307 -1.36 5.19 20.85
N ARG A 308 -0.98 3.96 20.47
CA ARG A 308 0.19 3.70 19.62
C ARG A 308 -0.12 3.36 18.19
N ASP A 309 -1.24 2.70 17.95
CA ASP A 309 -1.51 2.04 16.68
C ASP A 309 -3.03 1.95 16.48
N ILE A 310 -3.45 1.99 15.23
CA ILE A 310 -4.84 1.93 14.80
C ILE A 310 -4.95 1.18 13.47
N ILE A 311 -5.82 0.18 13.45
CA ILE A 311 -6.25 -0.53 12.26
C ILE A 311 -7.78 -0.48 12.16
N PHE A 312 -8.32 -0.80 10.99
CA PHE A 312 -9.77 -0.86 10.74
C PHE A 312 -10.17 -2.27 10.30
N ASP A 313 -11.17 -2.84 10.98
CA ASP A 313 -11.81 -4.10 10.61
C ASP A 313 -13.08 -3.79 9.80
N SER A 314 -13.06 -4.18 8.52
CA SER A 314 -14.16 -3.98 7.59
C SER A 314 -15.36 -4.90 7.82
N GLU A 315 -15.16 -6.08 8.40
CA GLU A 315 -16.23 -7.07 8.62
C GLU A 315 -17.19 -6.62 9.74
N ILE A 316 -16.65 -5.92 10.75
CA ILE A 316 -17.42 -5.35 11.87
C ILE A 316 -17.49 -3.82 11.84
N ASN A 317 -17.04 -3.17 10.77
CA ASN A 317 -17.02 -1.71 10.57
C ASN A 317 -16.53 -0.93 11.81
N SER A 318 -15.32 -1.25 12.28
CA SER A 318 -14.81 -0.74 13.55
C SER A 318 -13.29 -0.51 13.54
N PHE A 319 -12.84 0.51 14.25
CA PHE A 319 -11.44 0.72 14.55
C PHE A 319 -11.00 -0.18 15.70
N ILE A 320 -9.79 -0.73 15.59
CA ILE A 320 -9.11 -1.47 16.66
C ILE A 320 -7.85 -0.67 16.99
N ILE A 321 -7.68 -0.32 18.27
CA ILE A 321 -6.67 0.64 18.73
C ILE A 321 -5.79 0.00 19.81
N SER A 322 -4.47 0.19 19.69
CA SER A 322 -3.48 -0.15 20.72
C SER A 322 -3.44 0.96 21.78
N ASP A 323 -4.04 0.70 22.94
CA ASP A 323 -4.20 1.65 24.04
C ASP A 323 -3.15 1.36 25.15
N LYS A 324 -1.88 1.60 24.79
CA LYS A 324 -0.68 1.16 25.52
C LYS A 324 -0.63 1.64 26.97
N GLY A 325 -1.01 2.89 27.25
CA GLY A 325 -1.03 3.44 28.60
C GLY A 325 -2.06 2.76 29.51
N ASN A 326 -3.10 2.15 28.93
CA ASN A 326 -4.10 1.34 29.63
C ASN A 326 -3.85 -0.17 29.49
N LYS A 327 -2.70 -0.59 28.91
CA LYS A 327 -2.28 -1.97 28.64
C LYS A 327 -3.38 -2.86 28.03
N ARG A 328 -4.06 -2.36 26.99
CA ARG A 328 -5.20 -3.04 26.36
C ARG A 328 -5.30 -2.76 24.86
N VAL A 329 -5.96 -3.65 24.13
CA VAL A 329 -6.44 -3.40 22.76
C VAL A 329 -7.95 -3.22 22.81
N ILE A 330 -8.45 -2.18 22.14
CA ILE A 330 -9.85 -1.73 22.26
C ILE A 330 -10.49 -1.46 20.88
N ARG A 331 -11.72 -1.96 20.71
CA ARG A 331 -12.62 -1.65 19.60
C ARG A 331 -13.33 -0.33 19.85
N TYR A 332 -13.42 0.51 18.82
CA TYR A 332 -14.37 1.61 18.69
C TYR A 332 -15.20 1.41 17.41
N SER A 333 -16.53 1.40 17.53
CA SER A 333 -17.43 1.34 16.38
C SER A 333 -17.39 2.65 15.59
N ASP A 334 -17.19 2.58 14.27
CA ASP A 334 -17.22 3.76 13.39
C ASP A 334 -18.60 4.44 13.43
N GLN A 335 -19.66 3.63 13.41
CA GLN A 335 -21.05 4.07 13.37
C GLN A 335 -21.55 4.62 14.71
N ASN A 336 -20.88 4.30 15.82
CA ASN A 336 -21.24 4.79 17.15
C ASN A 336 -20.03 4.81 18.10
N GLN A 337 -19.40 5.97 18.29
CA GLN A 337 -18.24 6.14 19.17
C GLN A 337 -18.49 5.79 20.67
N THR A 338 -19.74 5.56 21.08
CA THR A 338 -20.09 5.05 22.43
C THR A 338 -20.14 3.51 22.51
N ASP A 339 -20.19 2.81 21.38
CA ASP A 339 -20.02 1.36 21.28
C ASP A 339 -18.52 1.03 21.25
N GLN A 340 -18.01 0.62 22.41
CA GLN A 340 -16.61 0.33 22.67
C GLN A 340 -16.48 -1.04 23.36
N GLN A 341 -15.47 -1.82 22.99
CA GLN A 341 -15.22 -3.13 23.60
C GLN A 341 -13.72 -3.35 23.81
N ILE A 342 -13.31 -3.71 25.03
CA ILE A 342 -11.94 -4.19 25.28
C ILE A 342 -11.82 -5.60 24.67
N LEU A 343 -10.86 -5.77 23.77
CA LEU A 343 -10.62 -7.02 23.04
C LEU A 343 -9.48 -7.82 23.68
N VAL A 344 -8.43 -7.14 24.13
CA VAL A 344 -7.27 -7.72 24.83
C VAL A 344 -6.93 -6.85 26.03
N SER A 345 -6.46 -7.45 27.13
CA SER A 345 -6.09 -6.73 28.36
C SER A 345 -4.82 -7.29 29.00
N ASN A 346 -4.14 -6.47 29.80
CA ASN A 346 -2.86 -6.79 30.47
C ASN A 346 -1.72 -7.07 29.49
N ILE A 347 -1.64 -6.31 28.40
CA ILE A 347 -0.60 -6.41 27.36
C ILE A 347 0.10 -5.07 27.15
N ASP A 348 1.44 -5.05 27.09
CA ASP A 348 2.19 -3.85 26.68
C ASP A 348 2.22 -3.71 25.16
N CYS A 349 1.02 -3.51 24.61
CA CYS A 349 0.72 -3.45 23.20
C CYS A 349 1.48 -2.31 22.50
N PHE A 350 2.32 -2.65 21.54
CA PHE A 350 3.09 -1.67 20.75
C PHE A 350 2.58 -1.53 19.32
N GLY A 351 2.47 -2.63 18.59
CA GLY A 351 1.81 -2.69 17.29
C GLY A 351 0.70 -3.76 17.26
N ILE A 352 -0.27 -3.58 16.38
CA ILE A 352 -1.42 -4.47 16.15
C ILE A 352 -1.65 -4.71 14.66
N THR A 353 -2.16 -5.87 14.31
CA THR A 353 -2.66 -6.13 12.94
C THR A 353 -3.76 -7.20 12.97
N ILE A 354 -4.51 -7.37 11.89
CA ILE A 354 -5.65 -8.30 11.81
C ILE A 354 -5.58 -9.16 10.54
N ASP A 355 -5.86 -10.45 10.65
CA ASP A 355 -5.95 -11.35 9.49
C ASP A 355 -7.37 -11.53 8.96
N GLN A 356 -7.48 -12.06 7.74
CA GLN A 356 -8.72 -12.32 7.01
C GLN A 356 -9.68 -13.33 7.68
N ASN A 357 -9.35 -13.90 8.84
CA ASN A 357 -10.24 -14.70 9.67
C ASN A 357 -10.65 -13.99 10.97
N GLY A 358 -10.29 -12.71 11.15
CA GLY A 358 -10.58 -11.95 12.37
C GLY A 358 -9.71 -12.32 13.57
N PHE A 359 -8.49 -12.82 13.37
CA PHE A 359 -7.50 -12.89 14.45
C PHE A 359 -6.75 -11.55 14.55
N ILE A 360 -6.74 -10.97 15.74
CA ILE A 360 -6.00 -9.76 16.08
C ILE A 360 -4.65 -10.18 16.66
N TYR A 361 -3.59 -9.77 16.00
CA TYR A 361 -2.20 -9.96 16.41
C TYR A 361 -1.73 -8.72 17.17
N VAL A 362 -0.92 -8.90 18.21
CA VAL A 362 -0.40 -7.82 19.05
C VAL A 362 1.04 -8.11 19.41
N SER A 363 1.94 -7.12 19.27
CA SER A 363 3.28 -7.21 19.84
C SER A 363 3.28 -6.74 21.29
N ASP A 364 3.76 -7.60 22.19
CA ASP A 364 4.00 -7.25 23.59
C ASP A 364 5.47 -6.84 23.75
N PHE A 365 5.68 -5.55 24.02
CA PHE A 365 7.02 -4.99 24.14
C PHE A 365 7.71 -5.37 25.45
N GLU A 366 6.98 -5.60 26.54
CA GLU A 366 7.53 -6.02 27.84
C GLU A 366 7.86 -7.52 27.86
N ASN A 367 6.96 -8.36 27.35
CA ASN A 367 7.14 -9.83 27.32
C ASN A 367 8.02 -10.31 26.15
N HIS A 368 8.31 -9.44 25.18
CA HIS A 368 9.14 -9.72 23.99
C HIS A 368 8.59 -10.90 23.15
N GLU A 369 7.30 -10.79 22.79
CA GLU A 369 6.59 -11.80 22.03
C GLU A 369 5.49 -11.17 21.16
N VAL A 370 5.00 -11.93 20.19
CA VAL A 370 3.78 -11.59 19.44
C VAL A 370 2.76 -12.69 19.69
N ARG A 371 1.54 -12.28 20.04
CA ARG A 371 0.40 -13.17 20.29
C ARG A 371 -0.77 -12.82 19.37
N ARG A 372 -1.70 -13.77 19.19
CA ARG A 372 -2.99 -13.53 18.53
C ARG A 372 -4.19 -13.91 19.40
N TRP A 373 -5.32 -13.24 19.18
CA TRP A 373 -6.62 -13.49 19.78
C TRP A 373 -7.70 -13.49 18.70
N LYS A 374 -8.70 -14.35 18.83
CA LYS A 374 -9.99 -14.21 18.16
C LYS A 374 -11.02 -13.60 19.12
N GLN A 375 -12.13 -13.10 18.58
CA GLN A 375 -13.21 -12.55 19.39
C GLN A 375 -13.73 -13.58 20.41
N GLY A 376 -13.56 -13.28 21.70
CA GLY A 376 -13.96 -14.15 22.81
C GLY A 376 -12.80 -14.89 23.49
N ASP A 377 -11.59 -14.88 22.94
CA ASP A 377 -10.43 -15.51 23.55
C ASP A 377 -9.98 -14.78 24.83
N VAL A 378 -9.82 -15.54 25.92
CA VAL A 378 -9.35 -15.01 27.22
C VAL A 378 -7.81 -14.96 27.29
N VAL A 379 -7.12 -15.79 26.51
CA VAL A 379 -5.65 -15.92 26.51
C VAL A 379 -5.16 -16.00 25.06
N GLY A 380 -4.17 -15.18 24.71
CA GLY A 380 -3.64 -15.12 23.34
C GLY A 380 -2.67 -16.25 23.02
N GLU A 381 -2.81 -16.83 21.84
CA GLU A 381 -1.90 -17.83 21.28
C GLU A 381 -0.55 -17.19 20.93
N LEU A 382 0.56 -17.80 21.36
CA LEU A 382 1.91 -17.35 21.04
C LEU A 382 2.26 -17.71 19.58
N VAL A 383 2.65 -16.71 18.78
CA VAL A 383 2.98 -16.88 17.35
C VAL A 383 4.40 -16.46 16.97
N ALA A 384 5.07 -15.61 17.76
CA ALA A 384 6.50 -15.32 17.60
C ALA A 384 7.16 -14.92 18.92
N GLY A 385 8.46 -15.17 19.07
CA GLY A 385 9.21 -14.90 20.31
C GLY A 385 8.87 -15.89 21.43
N GLY A 386 8.67 -15.38 22.66
CA GLY A 386 8.28 -16.18 23.83
C GLY A 386 9.40 -17.03 24.46
N ASN A 387 10.57 -17.13 23.81
CA ASN A 387 11.78 -17.78 24.35
C ASN A 387 12.65 -16.81 25.19
N GLY A 388 12.05 -15.77 25.75
CA GLY A 388 12.73 -14.70 26.49
C GLY A 388 13.45 -13.67 25.62
N LYS A 389 14.03 -12.66 26.29
CA LYS A 389 14.82 -11.58 25.67
C LYS A 389 16.08 -12.13 25.02
N GLY A 390 16.30 -11.81 23.75
CA GLY A 390 17.58 -12.04 23.09
C GLY A 390 17.53 -11.87 21.57
N ASP A 391 18.64 -12.19 20.92
CA ASP A 391 18.91 -11.99 19.49
C ASP A 391 18.97 -13.29 18.69
N HIS A 392 18.75 -14.45 19.30
CA HIS A 392 18.53 -15.70 18.57
C HIS A 392 17.29 -15.62 17.66
N LEU A 393 17.21 -16.50 16.65
CA LEU A 393 16.12 -16.49 15.66
C LEU A 393 14.75 -16.89 16.25
N ASN A 394 14.72 -17.58 17.39
CA ASN A 394 13.51 -17.89 18.15
C ASN A 394 13.18 -16.85 19.24
N GLN A 395 13.93 -15.75 19.32
CA GLN A 395 13.81 -14.70 20.35
C GLN A 395 13.51 -13.33 19.74
N LEU A 396 12.99 -12.43 20.59
CA LEU A 396 12.71 -11.03 20.27
C LEU A 396 13.23 -10.15 21.42
N ASN A 397 13.33 -8.86 21.15
CA ASN A 397 13.86 -7.85 22.04
C ASN A 397 13.17 -6.51 21.76
N GLY A 398 12.03 -6.27 22.41
CA GLY A 398 11.19 -5.09 22.19
C GLY A 398 10.52 -5.04 20.79
N PRO A 399 9.69 -6.02 20.42
CA PRO A 399 8.99 -6.03 19.14
C PRO A 399 8.01 -4.85 19.05
N SER A 400 8.30 -3.88 18.17
CA SER A 400 7.69 -2.55 18.23
C SER A 400 6.61 -2.26 17.19
N PHE A 401 6.56 -3.05 16.11
CA PHE A 401 5.52 -3.03 15.08
C PHE A 401 5.43 -4.40 14.39
N ILE A 402 4.27 -4.70 13.80
CA ILE A 402 4.00 -5.96 13.10
C ILE A 402 3.17 -5.74 11.83
N PHE A 403 3.48 -6.50 10.79
CA PHE A 403 2.69 -6.60 9.55
C PHE A 403 2.41 -8.07 9.24
N ILE A 404 1.16 -8.41 8.90
CA ILE A 404 0.77 -9.76 8.48
C ILE A 404 0.46 -9.80 6.98
N ASN A 405 1.09 -10.75 6.28
CA ASN A 405 0.83 -11.01 4.87
C ASN A 405 -0.29 -12.06 4.70
N LYS A 406 -0.84 -12.19 3.48
CA LYS A 406 -2.01 -13.05 3.15
C LYS A 406 -1.75 -14.56 3.30
N ASP A 407 -0.48 -14.96 3.41
CA ASP A 407 0.01 -16.30 3.74
C ASP A 407 0.13 -16.56 5.26
N TYR A 408 -0.25 -15.56 6.08
CA TYR A 408 -0.05 -15.51 7.54
C TYR A 408 1.42 -15.40 7.99
N SER A 409 2.34 -14.99 7.10
CA SER A 409 3.70 -14.60 7.51
C SER A 409 3.67 -13.27 8.25
N LEU A 410 4.30 -13.23 9.43
CA LEU A 410 4.44 -12.06 10.30
C LEU A 410 5.80 -11.41 10.14
N TYR A 411 5.83 -10.15 9.72
CA TYR A 411 7.02 -9.32 9.64
C TYR A 411 7.07 -8.44 10.90
N ILE A 412 8.14 -8.57 11.69
CA ILE A 412 8.23 -7.99 13.04
C ILE A 412 9.44 -7.05 13.11
N SER A 413 9.22 -5.80 13.52
CA SER A 413 10.30 -4.86 13.83
C SER A 413 10.85 -5.10 15.22
N ASP A 414 11.88 -5.93 15.28
CA ASP A 414 12.58 -6.37 16.48
C ASP A 414 13.59 -5.29 16.92
N ARG A 415 13.05 -4.25 17.56
CA ARG A 415 13.62 -2.90 17.63
C ARG A 415 15.02 -2.87 18.25
N GLU A 416 15.19 -3.49 19.40
CA GLU A 416 16.45 -3.44 20.16
C GLU A 416 17.51 -4.40 19.59
N ASN A 417 17.12 -5.34 18.72
CA ASN A 417 18.02 -6.19 17.93
C ASN A 417 18.34 -5.59 16.54
N HIS A 418 17.75 -4.44 16.20
CA HIS A 418 18.02 -3.67 14.99
C HIS A 418 17.84 -4.47 13.69
N ARG A 419 16.74 -5.23 13.63
CA ARG A 419 16.38 -6.10 12.50
C ARG A 419 14.88 -6.09 12.24
N VAL A 420 14.49 -6.43 11.02
CA VAL A 420 13.15 -6.96 10.72
C VAL A 420 13.29 -8.46 10.50
N ILE A 421 12.39 -9.22 11.10
CA ILE A 421 12.41 -10.67 11.13
C ILE A 421 11.03 -11.23 10.77
N LYS A 422 11.00 -12.14 9.78
CA LYS A 422 9.81 -12.81 9.26
C LYS A 422 9.60 -14.13 10.01
N TRP A 423 8.51 -14.29 10.75
CA TRP A 423 8.00 -15.61 11.13
C TRP A 423 7.03 -16.10 10.05
N GLU A 424 7.31 -17.27 9.48
CA GLU A 424 6.32 -17.97 8.66
C GLU A 424 5.27 -18.62 9.56
N LYS A 425 4.10 -18.93 8.99
CA LYS A 425 2.99 -19.50 9.77
C LYS A 425 3.42 -20.78 10.51
N ASP A 426 3.11 -20.84 11.80
CA ASP A 426 3.37 -21.96 12.71
C ASP A 426 4.87 -22.29 12.93
N ALA A 427 5.80 -21.50 12.39
CA ALA A 427 7.25 -21.65 12.56
C ALA A 427 7.71 -21.50 14.03
N LYS A 428 8.94 -21.95 14.33
CA LYS A 428 9.54 -21.91 15.68
C LYS A 428 10.69 -20.91 15.83
N GLU A 429 11.20 -20.43 14.70
CA GLU A 429 12.19 -19.37 14.58
C GLU A 429 11.88 -18.54 13.33
N GLY A 430 12.31 -17.27 13.35
CA GLY A 430 12.11 -16.33 12.25
C GLY A 430 13.35 -16.18 11.36
N ILE A 431 13.13 -15.67 10.15
CA ILE A 431 14.15 -15.40 9.15
C ILE A 431 14.45 -13.89 9.17
N ILE A 432 15.71 -13.48 9.30
CA ILE A 432 16.09 -12.07 9.20
C ILE A 432 15.89 -11.61 7.74
N VAL A 433 15.11 -10.55 7.55
CA VAL A 433 14.71 -10.04 6.22
C VAL A 433 15.08 -8.57 5.97
N ALA A 434 15.46 -7.83 7.02
CA ALA A 434 16.15 -6.54 6.90
C ALA A 434 17.05 -6.28 8.11
N GLY A 435 18.14 -5.52 7.91
CA GLY A 435 19.10 -5.19 8.98
C GLY A 435 19.87 -6.40 9.49
N GLY A 436 19.89 -6.61 10.82
CA GLY A 436 20.51 -7.77 11.46
C GLY A 436 22.04 -7.75 11.55
N ASN A 437 22.73 -6.89 10.80
CA ASN A 437 24.18 -6.68 10.88
C ASN A 437 24.59 -5.73 12.04
N GLY A 438 23.85 -5.79 13.16
CA GLY A 438 24.01 -4.91 14.32
C GLY A 438 23.60 -3.46 14.10
N TYR A 439 23.79 -2.64 15.13
CA TYR A 439 23.52 -1.19 15.12
C TYR A 439 24.40 -0.47 14.10
N GLY A 440 23.79 0.34 13.23
CA GLY A 440 24.53 1.25 12.36
C GLY A 440 23.67 1.90 11.28
N ASN A 441 24.33 2.65 10.39
CA ASN A 441 23.69 3.44 9.33
C ASN A 441 24.10 3.02 7.90
N SER A 442 24.86 1.93 7.74
CA SER A 442 25.14 1.36 6.42
C SER A 442 23.86 0.80 5.78
N LEU A 443 23.93 0.45 4.49
CA LEU A 443 22.80 -0.16 3.76
C LEU A 443 22.45 -1.58 4.25
N LYS A 444 23.32 -2.22 5.04
CA LYS A 444 23.08 -3.54 5.66
C LYS A 444 22.57 -3.47 7.10
N GLN A 445 22.40 -2.27 7.65
CA GLN A 445 22.13 -2.03 9.07
C GLN A 445 20.91 -1.14 9.29
N LEU A 446 20.35 -1.25 10.48
CA LEU A 446 19.25 -0.44 10.98
C LEU A 446 19.63 0.15 12.35
N SER A 447 18.88 1.14 12.80
CA SER A 447 18.96 1.76 14.11
C SER A 447 17.54 1.89 14.66
N HIS A 448 17.18 0.96 15.55
CA HIS A 448 15.86 0.91 16.22
C HIS A 448 14.67 0.96 15.24
N PRO A 449 14.57 0.01 14.28
CA PRO A 449 13.51 0.00 13.27
C PRO A 449 12.12 -0.07 13.91
N ARG A 450 11.15 0.60 13.28
CA ARG A 450 9.82 0.86 13.84
C ARG A 450 8.70 0.36 12.93
N GLY A 451 8.00 1.20 12.18
CA GLY A 451 7.02 0.75 11.18
C GLY A 451 7.66 -0.19 10.16
N VAL A 452 6.93 -1.25 9.80
CA VAL A 452 7.29 -2.18 8.72
C VAL A 452 6.02 -2.49 7.93
N ILE A 453 6.10 -2.40 6.60
CA ILE A 453 5.04 -2.81 5.68
C ILE A 453 5.66 -3.55 4.49
N VAL A 454 4.88 -4.42 3.85
CA VAL A 454 5.32 -5.19 2.67
C VAL A 454 4.37 -4.92 1.51
N ASP A 455 4.91 -4.60 0.34
CA ASP A 455 4.09 -4.33 -0.85
C ASP A 455 3.64 -5.62 -1.58
N HIS A 456 2.82 -5.45 -2.62
CA HIS A 456 2.27 -6.57 -3.39
C HIS A 456 3.32 -7.37 -4.21
N LEU A 457 4.57 -6.92 -4.24
CA LEU A 457 5.73 -7.58 -4.87
C LEU A 457 6.65 -8.24 -3.83
N GLY A 458 6.33 -8.15 -2.54
CA GLY A 458 7.15 -8.67 -1.45
C GLY A 458 8.30 -7.75 -1.02
N GLN A 459 8.34 -6.50 -1.49
CA GLN A 459 9.37 -5.53 -1.06
C GLN A 459 9.03 -5.01 0.34
N ILE A 460 10.01 -5.02 1.23
CA ILE A 460 9.86 -4.75 2.67
C ILE A 460 10.32 -3.32 2.94
N TYR A 461 9.40 -2.45 3.34
CA TYR A 461 9.67 -1.05 3.68
C TYR A 461 9.77 -0.91 5.19
N VAL A 462 10.83 -0.27 5.67
CA VAL A 462 11.20 -0.20 7.09
C VAL A 462 11.50 1.23 7.49
N ALA A 463 10.81 1.73 8.51
CA ALA A 463 11.12 3.01 9.15
C ALA A 463 12.35 2.84 10.05
N ASP A 464 13.49 3.26 9.54
CA ASP A 464 14.78 3.16 10.21
C ASP A 464 14.95 4.34 11.18
N GLN A 465 14.20 4.30 12.28
CA GLN A 465 13.92 5.44 13.17
C GLN A 465 15.17 6.25 13.52
N GLY A 466 16.21 5.58 14.04
CA GLY A 466 17.44 6.21 14.53
C GLY A 466 18.39 6.68 13.43
N ASN A 467 18.17 6.28 12.17
CA ASN A 467 18.91 6.78 11.00
C ASN A 467 18.10 7.79 10.17
N HIS A 468 16.87 8.09 10.57
CA HIS A 468 16.00 9.14 9.99
C HIS A 468 15.74 8.97 8.49
N ARG A 469 15.44 7.73 8.11
CA ARG A 469 15.17 7.32 6.72
C ARG A 469 14.11 6.22 6.68
N VAL A 470 13.46 6.05 5.54
CA VAL A 470 12.75 4.82 5.19
C VAL A 470 13.66 4.03 4.25
N MET A 471 13.81 2.73 4.52
CA MET A 471 14.62 1.80 3.75
C MET A 471 13.74 0.75 3.08
N ARG A 472 14.17 0.20 1.94
CA ARG A 472 13.54 -0.92 1.23
C ARG A 472 14.49 -2.10 1.12
N TRP A 473 14.02 -3.30 1.44
CA TRP A 473 14.67 -4.57 1.06
C TRP A 473 13.82 -5.31 0.04
N CYS A 474 14.47 -5.88 -0.98
CA CYS A 474 13.87 -6.82 -1.92
C CYS A 474 14.30 -8.26 -1.54
N GLU A 475 13.50 -9.26 -1.89
CA GLU A 475 13.86 -10.66 -1.63
C GLU A 475 15.20 -11.03 -2.32
N GLY A 476 16.12 -11.61 -1.55
CA GLY A 476 17.47 -11.95 -2.01
C GLY A 476 18.50 -10.82 -1.96
N ASN A 477 18.12 -9.60 -1.57
CA ASN A 477 19.06 -8.49 -1.41
C ASN A 477 19.73 -8.50 -0.02
N ASP A 478 21.05 -8.57 -0.04
CA ASP A 478 21.96 -8.46 1.11
C ASP A 478 22.02 -7.05 1.74
N GLU A 479 21.54 -6.03 1.02
CA GLU A 479 21.53 -4.62 1.41
C GLU A 479 20.24 -3.92 0.95
N GLY A 480 19.78 -2.96 1.76
CA GLY A 480 18.59 -2.18 1.48
C GLY A 480 18.89 -0.86 0.78
N GLU A 481 17.87 -0.28 0.18
CA GLU A 481 17.94 0.99 -0.55
C GLU A 481 17.22 2.10 0.23
N ILE A 482 17.77 3.32 0.23
CA ILE A 482 17.09 4.47 0.86
C ILE A 482 15.91 4.88 -0.04
N VAL A 483 14.70 4.84 0.51
CA VAL A 483 13.46 5.22 -0.17
C VAL A 483 13.21 6.70 -0.03
N VAL A 484 13.18 7.21 1.21
CA VAL A 484 13.01 8.65 1.51
C VAL A 484 13.73 9.02 2.81
N GLY A 485 14.08 10.30 2.96
CA GLY A 485 14.88 10.78 4.08
C GLY A 485 16.36 10.41 3.94
N GLY A 486 17.08 10.25 5.06
CA GLY A 486 18.52 9.98 5.07
C GLY A 486 19.40 11.21 4.83
N ASN A 487 18.83 12.34 4.40
CA ASN A 487 19.50 13.64 4.22
C ASN A 487 19.77 14.37 5.57
N GLY A 488 20.08 13.61 6.61
CA GLY A 488 20.23 14.08 8.00
C GLY A 488 18.89 14.24 8.75
N ASN A 489 18.99 14.46 10.07
CA ASN A 489 17.84 14.87 10.88
C ASN A 489 17.43 16.30 10.52
N GLY A 490 16.14 16.52 10.27
CA GLY A 490 15.60 17.86 10.15
C GLY A 490 14.15 17.87 9.68
N ASN A 491 13.65 19.05 9.34
CA ASN A 491 12.24 19.32 9.03
C ASN A 491 11.99 19.80 7.58
N GLN A 492 13.00 19.75 6.72
CA GLN A 492 12.80 19.96 5.28
C GLN A 492 11.96 18.81 4.69
N SER A 493 11.50 18.93 3.44
CA SER A 493 10.64 17.92 2.80
C SER A 493 11.41 16.65 2.40
N ASP A 494 12.71 16.76 2.14
CA ASP A 494 13.65 15.65 1.90
C ASP A 494 14.26 15.08 3.20
N GLN A 495 13.83 15.57 4.36
CA GLN A 495 14.30 15.17 5.68
C GLN A 495 13.17 14.57 6.54
N LEU A 496 13.60 13.74 7.49
CA LEU A 496 12.76 13.12 8.52
C LEU A 496 13.43 13.30 9.89
N ASN A 497 12.64 13.17 10.94
CA ASN A 497 13.09 13.21 12.34
C ASN A 497 12.44 12.04 13.10
N GLY A 498 13.13 10.90 13.11
CA GLY A 498 12.68 9.70 13.82
C GLY A 498 11.43 9.05 13.23
N PRO A 499 11.39 8.68 11.93
CA PRO A 499 10.20 8.12 11.29
C PRO A 499 9.68 6.90 12.05
N ALA A 500 8.36 6.83 12.18
CA ALA A 500 7.67 5.84 12.99
C ALA A 500 6.83 4.89 12.13
N GLY A 501 5.54 5.14 12.02
CA GLY A 501 4.63 4.40 11.17
C GLY A 501 4.78 4.62 9.67
N LEU A 502 4.26 3.67 8.89
CA LEU A 502 4.28 3.64 7.43
C LEU A 502 2.95 3.10 6.88
N SER A 503 2.44 3.71 5.82
CA SER A 503 1.25 3.20 5.11
C SER A 503 1.31 3.52 3.62
N PHE A 504 0.56 2.77 2.81
CA PHE A 504 0.35 3.06 1.38
C PHE A 504 -1.11 3.44 1.15
N ASP A 505 -1.37 4.36 0.21
CA ASP A 505 -2.72 4.55 -0.35
C ASP A 505 -2.95 3.59 -1.55
N ASN A 506 -4.17 3.61 -2.10
CA ASN A 506 -4.55 2.79 -3.26
C ASN A 506 -3.85 3.19 -4.58
N GLU A 507 -3.04 4.27 -4.58
CA GLU A 507 -2.17 4.70 -5.68
C GLU A 507 -0.70 4.35 -5.38
N GLU A 508 -0.45 3.56 -4.33
CA GLU A 508 0.86 3.11 -3.85
C GLU A 508 1.80 4.25 -3.44
N ASN A 509 1.25 5.43 -3.11
CA ASN A 509 2.02 6.52 -2.54
C ASN A 509 2.38 6.20 -1.08
N LEU A 510 3.63 6.48 -0.68
CA LEU A 510 4.12 6.18 0.67
C LEU A 510 3.76 7.32 1.63
N TYR A 511 3.09 7.00 2.73
CA TYR A 511 2.85 7.90 3.84
C TYR A 511 3.74 7.51 5.02
N VAL A 512 4.40 8.51 5.62
CA VAL A 512 5.37 8.33 6.70
C VAL A 512 4.98 9.18 7.91
N VAL A 513 4.95 8.57 9.10
CA VAL A 513 4.80 9.29 10.36
C VAL A 513 6.13 9.91 10.75
N ASP A 514 6.28 11.20 10.50
CA ASP A 514 7.49 11.97 10.82
C ASP A 514 7.41 12.48 12.27
N GLN A 515 7.53 11.52 13.21
CA GLN A 515 7.20 11.61 14.64
C GLN A 515 7.81 12.83 15.33
N GLY A 516 9.12 13.06 15.17
CA GLY A 516 9.85 14.16 15.80
C GLY A 516 9.57 15.54 15.19
N ASN A 517 8.98 15.59 13.99
CA ASN A 517 8.48 16.82 13.35
C ASN A 517 6.96 16.99 13.51
N HIS A 518 6.30 16.06 14.21
CA HIS A 518 4.86 16.05 14.51
C HIS A 518 3.97 16.25 13.27
N ARG A 519 4.31 15.55 12.19
CA ARG A 519 3.61 15.62 10.91
C ARG A 519 3.52 14.26 10.24
N ILE A 520 2.56 14.13 9.33
CA ILE A 520 2.50 13.02 8.37
C ILE A 520 2.96 13.56 7.01
N GLN A 521 3.92 12.89 6.37
CA GLN A 521 4.38 13.23 5.03
C GLN A 521 3.91 12.18 4.02
N LYS A 522 3.32 12.64 2.90
CA LYS A 522 3.08 11.84 1.68
C LYS A 522 4.27 11.99 0.74
N TYR A 523 4.75 10.88 0.20
CA TYR A 523 5.71 10.81 -0.88
C TYR A 523 5.07 10.09 -2.06
N GLU A 524 4.95 10.77 -3.19
CA GLU A 524 4.24 10.23 -4.34
C GLU A 524 5.08 9.21 -5.09
N LYS A 525 4.44 8.15 -5.59
CA LYS A 525 5.11 7.12 -6.39
C LYS A 525 5.48 7.67 -7.76
N THR A 526 6.71 7.45 -8.22
CA THR A 526 7.14 7.81 -9.57
C THR A 526 6.70 6.73 -10.55
N LEU A 527 5.88 7.11 -11.54
CA LEU A 527 5.57 6.26 -12.68
C LEU A 527 6.79 6.25 -13.63
N ASN A 528 7.28 5.05 -13.92
CA ASN A 528 8.46 4.75 -14.74
C ASN A 528 8.05 4.13 -16.09
#